data_AF-A0A8K0NN82-F1
#
_entry.id   AF-A0A8K0NN82-F1
#
_cell.length_a   1.000
_cell.length_b   1.000
_cell.length_c   1.000
_cell.angle_alpha   90.00
_cell.angle_beta   90.00
_cell.angle_gamma   90.00
#
_symmetry.space_group_name_H-M   'P 1'
#
loop_
_entity.id
_entity.type
_entity.pdbx_description
1 polymer ?
#
loop_
_entity_poly.entity_id
_entity_poly.type
_entity_poly.pdbx_seq_one_letter_code
_entity_poly.pdbx_strand_id
1 'polypeptide(L)'
;MNAANMKVLRVFVQGVGAGAKGSSNTAVPDLEAKGFAQWDETILNAIDVLMVEAHAWNIKLLISLYDSQSSFVSQVLPPPPTSPSKHLHISSSLFDLLQRITHILNGHKNAKLGNKPWSELGQYIIGYDLSDRPMINQGASFYKAHLDWVCNAARQIRGNVGDRNQLVFTGGHSAAVSVQPRFFQSDCPVDVVAIHDYTDAYDSYLPAAVTAARNAGKRLIVEEWGSLYGSGRVANMQDNVKKMNKYGIPWLYWELITNQDPHEGEDYEIQVGGENWDTLKGLSQQTSGVAGAFDWSGPLAL
;
A
#
# COMPACT_ATOMS: atom_id res chain seq x y z
N MET A 1 12.05 12.07 3.31
CA MET A 1 10.95 12.18 2.32
C MET A 1 10.73 13.61 1.83
N ASN A 2 10.39 14.59 2.68
CA ASN A 2 10.11 15.97 2.24
C ASN A 2 11.24 16.59 1.39
N ALA A 3 12.51 16.46 1.82
CA ALA A 3 13.68 16.91 1.05
C ALA A 3 13.88 16.20 -0.31
N ALA A 4 13.25 15.04 -0.50
CA ALA A 4 13.24 14.29 -1.77
C ALA A 4 12.03 14.63 -2.64
N ASN A 5 11.17 15.56 -2.20
CA ASN A 5 9.89 15.89 -2.83
C ASN A 5 8.89 14.71 -2.88
N MET A 6 9.07 13.68 -2.04
CA MET A 6 8.11 12.58 -1.88
C MET A 6 6.88 13.08 -1.11
N LYS A 7 5.68 12.73 -1.59
CA LYS A 7 4.39 13.28 -1.08
C LYS A 7 3.53 12.29 -0.32
N VAL A 8 3.78 10.99 -0.49
CA VAL A 8 2.96 9.93 0.09
C VAL A 8 3.85 8.95 0.82
N LEU A 9 3.48 8.61 2.05
CA LEU A 9 4.05 7.52 2.83
C LEU A 9 3.02 6.39 2.92
N ARG A 10 3.36 5.21 2.41
CA ARG A 10 2.54 4.01 2.57
C ARG A 10 2.83 3.36 3.92
N VAL A 11 1.80 3.02 4.68
CA VAL A 11 1.90 2.43 6.02
C VAL A 11 0.88 1.30 6.19
N PHE A 12 1.07 0.46 7.21
CA PHE A 12 0.25 -0.71 7.46
C PHE A 12 -0.43 -0.65 8.83
N VAL A 13 -1.68 -1.08 8.89
CA VAL A 13 -2.34 -1.43 10.16
C VAL A 13 -1.97 -2.87 10.50
N GLN A 14 -0.78 -3.02 11.08
CA GLN A 14 -0.19 -4.32 11.41
C GLN A 14 0.62 -4.25 12.71
N GLY A 15 0.62 -5.36 13.46
CA GLY A 15 1.53 -5.54 14.61
C GLY A 15 2.99 -5.73 14.20
N VAL A 16 3.91 -5.09 14.91
CA VAL A 16 5.36 -5.17 14.68
C VAL A 16 6.09 -5.50 15.97
N GLY A 17 7.10 -6.38 15.88
CA GLY A 17 7.99 -6.68 17.00
C GLY A 17 8.91 -5.51 17.34
N ALA A 18 9.43 -5.48 18.57
CA ALA A 18 10.47 -4.51 18.95
C ALA A 18 11.76 -4.78 18.18
N GLY A 19 12.51 -3.74 17.84
CA GLY A 19 13.80 -3.88 17.15
C GLY A 19 13.70 -4.31 15.68
N ALA A 20 12.53 -4.17 15.05
CA ALA A 20 12.31 -4.61 13.68
C ALA A 20 13.32 -3.96 12.74
N LYS A 21 13.99 -4.80 11.94
CA LYS A 21 15.09 -4.43 11.02
C LYS A 21 16.20 -3.60 11.67
N GLY A 22 16.48 -3.80 12.96
CA GLY A 22 17.52 -3.08 13.69
C GLY A 22 17.13 -1.64 14.10
N SER A 23 15.85 -1.27 13.98
CA SER A 23 15.35 0.01 14.47
C SER A 23 15.19 0.06 16.00
N SER A 24 14.93 1.23 16.56
CA SER A 24 14.62 1.41 17.99
C SER A 24 13.12 1.35 18.29
N ASN A 25 12.32 0.77 17.38
CA ASN A 25 10.88 0.72 17.56
C ASN A 25 10.49 -0.16 18.76
N THR A 26 9.46 0.26 19.49
CA THR A 26 8.82 -0.59 20.49
C THR A 26 7.87 -1.57 19.81
N ALA A 27 7.64 -2.71 20.44
CA ALA A 27 6.64 -3.66 19.95
C ALA A 27 5.25 -3.02 19.98
N VAL A 28 4.47 -3.24 18.92
CA VAL A 28 3.08 -2.81 18.80
C VAL A 28 2.26 -4.04 18.43
N PRO A 29 1.21 -4.40 19.20
CA PRO A 29 0.35 -5.52 18.85
C PRO A 29 -0.45 -5.23 17.58
N ASP A 30 -0.90 -6.29 16.90
CA ASP A 30 -1.90 -6.14 15.83
C ASP A 30 -3.23 -5.63 16.41
N LEU A 31 -3.99 -4.92 15.59
CA LEU A 31 -5.32 -4.40 15.93
C LEU A 31 -6.26 -5.50 16.47
N GLU A 32 -6.12 -6.75 16.04
CA GLU A 32 -6.95 -7.87 16.50
C GLU A 32 -6.13 -8.95 17.22
N ALA A 33 -5.04 -8.56 17.89
CA ALA A 33 -4.17 -9.49 18.61
C ALA A 33 -4.89 -10.32 19.70
N LYS A 34 -6.07 -9.89 20.16
CA LYS A 34 -6.90 -10.57 21.18
C LYS A 34 -8.06 -11.38 20.58
N GLY A 35 -8.21 -11.38 19.26
CA GLY A 35 -9.28 -12.07 18.53
C GLY A 35 -10.14 -11.11 17.70
N PHE A 36 -11.01 -11.69 16.88
CA PHE A 36 -11.86 -10.93 15.96
C PHE A 36 -12.72 -9.90 16.68
N ALA A 37 -12.74 -8.69 16.12
CA ALA A 37 -13.45 -7.54 16.66
C ALA A 37 -13.09 -7.16 18.12
N GLN A 38 -11.95 -7.65 18.62
CA GLN A 38 -11.38 -7.23 19.90
C GLN A 38 -10.22 -6.27 19.63
N TRP A 39 -10.60 -5.01 19.42
CA TRP A 39 -9.71 -3.97 18.92
C TRP A 39 -8.67 -3.55 19.97
N ASP A 40 -7.39 -3.73 19.62
CA ASP A 40 -6.26 -3.11 20.30
C ASP A 40 -5.86 -1.84 19.54
N GLU A 41 -6.32 -0.69 20.05
CA GLU A 41 -6.15 0.61 19.39
C GLU A 41 -4.69 1.09 19.36
N THR A 42 -3.73 0.35 19.91
CA THR A 42 -2.33 0.78 20.02
C THR A 42 -1.74 1.15 18.66
N ILE A 43 -1.96 0.33 17.62
CA ILE A 43 -1.47 0.61 16.26
C ILE A 43 -2.19 1.80 15.62
N LEU A 44 -3.52 1.92 15.78
CA LEU A 44 -4.28 3.04 15.20
C LEU A 44 -3.89 4.37 15.86
N ASN A 45 -3.69 4.38 17.18
CA ASN A 45 -3.20 5.54 17.91
C ASN A 45 -1.76 5.94 17.49
N ALA A 46 -0.90 4.97 17.18
CA ALA A 46 0.44 5.26 16.65
C ALA A 46 0.37 5.90 15.25
N ILE A 47 -0.51 5.38 14.39
CA ILE A 47 -0.74 5.96 13.05
C ILE A 47 -1.36 7.35 13.16
N ASP A 48 -2.24 7.62 14.14
CA ASP A 48 -2.79 8.97 14.38
C ASP A 48 -1.70 10.01 14.65
N VAL A 49 -0.68 9.65 15.42
CA VAL A 49 0.48 10.52 15.67
C VAL A 49 1.25 10.72 14.37
N LEU A 50 1.54 9.64 13.64
CA LEU A 50 2.24 9.71 12.37
C LEU A 50 1.50 10.56 11.33
N MET A 51 0.16 10.54 11.30
CA MET A 51 -0.65 11.38 10.40
C MET A 51 -0.35 12.87 10.62
N VAL A 52 -0.34 13.31 11.88
CA VAL A 52 -0.08 14.71 12.23
C VAL A 52 1.35 15.10 11.86
N GLU A 53 2.32 14.24 12.17
CA GLU A 53 3.72 14.46 11.85
C GLU A 53 3.96 14.52 10.33
N ALA A 54 3.47 13.53 9.58
CA ALA A 54 3.61 13.49 8.12
C ALA A 54 2.98 14.73 7.46
N HIS A 55 1.79 15.13 7.90
CA HIS A 55 1.10 16.30 7.36
C HIS A 55 1.88 17.60 7.62
N ALA A 56 2.52 17.75 8.79
CA ALA A 56 3.40 18.89 9.07
C ALA A 56 4.59 18.98 8.08
N TRP A 57 4.95 17.86 7.45
CA TRP A 57 5.97 17.78 6.41
C TRP A 57 5.39 17.77 4.98
N ASN A 58 4.11 18.12 4.79
CA ASN A 58 3.41 18.09 3.51
C ASN A 58 3.38 16.69 2.88
N ILE A 59 3.24 15.66 3.71
CA ILE A 59 3.15 14.25 3.32
C ILE A 59 1.80 13.70 3.77
N LYS A 60 1.13 12.96 2.90
CA LYS A 60 -0.11 12.24 3.21
C LYS A 60 0.15 10.75 3.36
N LEU A 61 -0.71 10.07 4.09
CA LEU A 61 -0.62 8.61 4.26
C LEU A 61 -1.46 7.87 3.21
N LEU A 62 -0.89 6.83 2.61
CA LEU A 62 -1.63 5.72 2.01
C LEU A 62 -1.64 4.60 3.04
N ILE A 63 -2.82 4.14 3.46
CA ILE A 63 -2.92 3.20 4.57
C ILE A 63 -3.44 1.86 4.09
N SER A 64 -2.62 0.83 4.24
CA SER A 64 -3.05 -0.56 4.06
C SER A 64 -3.75 -1.06 5.30
N LEU A 65 -5.03 -1.44 5.14
CA LEU A 65 -5.92 -1.79 6.25
C LEU A 65 -5.63 -3.18 6.82
N TYR A 66 -4.88 -4.02 6.10
CA TYR A 66 -4.29 -5.26 6.61
C TYR A 66 -3.06 -5.69 5.79
N ASP A 67 -2.14 -6.45 6.37
CA ASP A 67 -1.00 -7.06 5.66
C ASP A 67 -1.22 -8.55 5.41
N SER A 68 -0.82 -9.04 4.23
CA SER A 68 -0.78 -10.45 3.81
C SER A 68 -0.02 -11.37 4.77
N GLN A 69 0.93 -10.84 5.56
CA GLN A 69 1.70 -11.59 6.56
C GLN A 69 1.20 -11.40 8.01
N SER A 70 0.13 -10.62 8.22
CA SER A 70 -0.46 -10.45 9.54
C SER A 70 -1.07 -11.77 10.05
N SER A 71 -1.13 -11.92 11.38
CA SER A 71 -1.78 -13.07 12.04
C SER A 71 -3.27 -13.18 11.71
N PHE A 72 -3.88 -12.13 11.17
CA PHE A 72 -5.23 -12.15 10.65
C PHE A 72 -5.33 -13.04 9.40
N VAL A 73 -4.35 -12.96 8.49
CA VAL A 73 -4.40 -13.64 7.17
C VAL A 73 -4.39 -15.16 7.29
N SER A 74 -3.64 -15.71 8.25
CA SER A 74 -3.64 -17.14 8.54
C SER A 74 -4.99 -17.66 9.04
N GLN A 75 -5.89 -16.77 9.45
CA GLN A 75 -7.23 -17.10 9.94
C GLN A 75 -8.32 -16.81 8.90
N VAL A 76 -8.08 -15.94 7.92
CA VAL A 76 -9.09 -15.50 6.93
C VAL A 76 -8.94 -16.07 5.52
N LEU A 77 -7.74 -16.44 5.10
CA LEU A 77 -7.49 -17.04 3.79
C LEU A 77 -7.15 -18.53 3.90
N PRO A 78 -7.37 -19.34 2.84
CA PRO A 78 -6.83 -20.68 2.78
C PRO A 78 -5.34 -20.69 3.14
N PRO A 79 -4.83 -21.75 3.77
CA PRO A 79 -3.39 -22.00 3.72
C PRO A 79 -2.94 -22.08 2.24
N PRO A 80 -1.70 -21.66 1.91
CA PRO A 80 -1.12 -21.93 0.61
C PRO A 80 -1.25 -23.43 0.26
N PRO A 81 -1.31 -23.81 -1.03
CA PRO A 81 -1.41 -25.22 -1.44
C PRO A 81 -0.30 -26.13 -0.88
N THR A 82 0.82 -25.53 -0.45
CA THR A 82 1.99 -26.21 0.12
C THR A 82 1.97 -26.34 1.65
N SER A 83 0.98 -25.77 2.35
CA SER A 83 0.93 -25.77 3.82
C SER A 83 -0.09 -26.79 4.35
N PRO A 84 0.31 -27.70 5.26
CA PRO A 84 -0.54 -28.81 5.74
C PRO A 84 -1.64 -28.42 6.74
N SER A 85 -1.74 -27.15 7.16
CA SER A 85 -2.71 -26.70 8.17
C SER A 85 -4.05 -26.27 7.56
N LYS A 86 -5.04 -27.16 7.60
CA LYS A 86 -6.45 -26.90 7.26
C LYS A 86 -7.09 -25.92 8.23
N HIS A 87 -7.37 -24.68 7.83
CA HIS A 87 -8.52 -23.90 8.32
C HIS A 87 -9.02 -22.99 7.20
N LEU A 88 -10.32 -23.09 6.84
CA LEU A 88 -10.94 -22.30 5.77
C LEU A 88 -12.41 -22.04 6.10
N HIS A 89 -12.81 -20.76 6.16
CA HIS A 89 -14.18 -20.30 5.89
C HIS A 89 -14.14 -18.91 5.23
N ILE A 90 -14.04 -18.86 3.89
CA ILE A 90 -13.92 -17.62 3.10
C ILE A 90 -15.11 -16.64 3.31
N SER A 91 -16.28 -17.12 3.72
CA SER A 91 -17.48 -16.29 3.91
C SER A 91 -17.54 -15.59 5.26
N SER A 92 -17.18 -16.25 6.37
CA SER A 92 -17.03 -15.58 7.66
C SER A 92 -15.84 -14.61 7.62
N SER A 93 -14.80 -14.97 6.89
CA SER A 93 -13.58 -14.19 6.82
C SER A 93 -13.68 -12.88 6.03
N LEU A 94 -14.53 -12.82 5.00
CA LEU A 94 -14.87 -11.53 4.37
C LEU A 94 -15.65 -10.65 5.35
N PHE A 95 -16.64 -11.19 6.07
CA PHE A 95 -17.41 -10.42 7.04
C PHE A 95 -16.51 -9.80 8.13
N ASP A 96 -15.60 -10.59 8.70
CA ASP A 96 -14.66 -10.12 9.71
C ASP A 96 -13.75 -9.00 9.16
N LEU A 97 -13.26 -9.15 7.93
CA LEU A 97 -12.54 -8.08 7.24
C LEU A 97 -13.39 -6.82 7.06
N LEU A 98 -14.66 -6.96 6.66
CA LEU A 98 -15.54 -5.80 6.48
C LEU A 98 -15.80 -5.07 7.80
N GLN A 99 -15.88 -5.81 8.91
CA GLN A 99 -15.99 -5.24 10.25
C GLN A 99 -14.72 -4.50 10.65
N ARG A 100 -13.53 -5.07 10.40
CA ARG A 100 -12.23 -4.39 10.60
C ARG A 100 -12.15 -3.09 9.80
N ILE A 101 -12.50 -3.12 8.52
CA ILE A 101 -12.53 -1.93 7.65
C ILE A 101 -13.46 -0.85 8.25
N THR A 102 -14.65 -1.25 8.67
CA THR A 102 -15.63 -0.32 9.27
C THR A 102 -15.10 0.28 10.57
N HIS A 103 -14.47 -0.55 11.42
CA HIS A 103 -13.87 -0.09 12.66
C HIS A 103 -12.74 0.90 12.41
N ILE A 104 -11.75 0.58 11.59
CA ILE A 104 -10.63 1.48 11.29
C ILE A 104 -11.13 2.82 10.72
N LEU A 105 -12.07 2.78 9.78
CA LEU A 105 -12.49 3.98 9.06
C LEU A 105 -13.43 4.86 9.87
N ASN A 106 -14.32 4.27 10.69
CA ASN A 106 -15.40 5.00 11.35
C ASN A 106 -15.57 4.70 12.85
N GLY A 107 -15.15 3.53 13.33
CA GLY A 107 -15.19 3.17 14.75
C GLY A 107 -14.07 3.85 15.56
N HIS A 108 -12.84 3.77 15.07
CA HIS A 108 -11.69 4.50 15.60
C HIS A 108 -11.82 6.00 15.35
N LYS A 109 -11.49 6.79 16.37
CA LYS A 109 -11.56 8.26 16.34
C LYS A 109 -10.18 8.82 16.65
N ASN A 110 -9.65 9.62 15.72
CA ASN A 110 -8.32 10.20 15.89
C ASN A 110 -8.36 11.31 16.96
N ALA A 111 -7.82 10.99 18.15
CA ALA A 111 -7.82 11.91 19.29
C ALA A 111 -6.94 13.15 19.09
N LYS A 112 -5.98 13.11 18.15
CA LYS A 112 -5.13 14.26 17.79
C LYS A 112 -5.81 15.23 16.83
N LEU A 113 -6.86 14.77 16.13
CA LEU A 113 -7.57 15.53 15.09
C LEU A 113 -9.05 15.72 15.45
N GLY A 114 -9.32 16.02 16.72
CA GLY A 114 -10.65 16.39 17.20
C GLY A 114 -11.64 15.23 17.25
N ASN A 115 -11.16 13.99 17.43
CA ASN A 115 -11.96 12.76 17.42
C ASN A 115 -12.69 12.53 16.10
N LYS A 116 -12.14 13.01 14.98
CA LYS A 116 -12.66 12.71 13.65
C LYS A 116 -12.36 11.26 13.26
N PRO A 117 -13.30 10.56 12.60
CA PRO A 117 -13.02 9.26 11.99
C PRO A 117 -12.03 9.42 10.83
N TRP A 118 -11.25 8.39 10.53
CA TRP A 118 -10.29 8.42 9.41
C TRP A 118 -10.96 8.68 8.06
N SER A 119 -12.20 8.24 7.89
CA SER A 119 -13.03 8.50 6.70
C SER A 119 -13.28 9.98 6.39
N GLU A 120 -12.99 10.89 7.32
CA GLU A 120 -13.12 12.34 7.19
C GLU A 120 -11.76 13.07 7.19
N LEU A 121 -10.65 12.33 7.22
CA LEU A 121 -9.29 12.87 7.32
C LEU A 121 -8.60 13.00 5.95
N GLY A 122 -9.36 13.38 4.92
CA GLY A 122 -8.86 13.54 3.56
C GLY A 122 -7.70 14.50 3.39
N GLN A 123 -7.43 15.41 4.34
CA GLN A 123 -6.21 16.25 4.33
C GLN A 123 -4.94 15.48 4.71
N TYR A 124 -5.07 14.41 5.49
CA TYR A 124 -3.96 13.64 6.04
C TYR A 124 -3.75 12.32 5.29
N ILE A 125 -4.80 11.79 4.67
CA ILE A 125 -4.84 10.46 4.07
C ILE A 125 -5.17 10.61 2.58
N ILE A 126 -4.30 10.12 1.69
CA ILE A 126 -4.58 10.10 0.24
C ILE A 126 -5.56 8.98 -0.12
N GLY A 127 -5.57 7.90 0.64
CA GLY A 127 -6.47 6.79 0.41
C GLY A 127 -6.11 5.55 1.22
N TYR A 128 -6.81 4.48 0.88
CA TYR A 128 -6.72 3.21 1.56
C TYR A 128 -6.44 2.09 0.58
N ASP A 129 -5.42 1.32 0.89
CA ASP A 129 -5.24 0.00 0.34
C ASP A 129 -6.21 -0.96 1.00
N LEU A 130 -6.82 -1.80 0.18
CA LEU A 130 -7.51 -2.97 0.68
C LEU A 130 -6.62 -3.75 1.63
N SER A 131 -5.39 -4.00 1.17
CA SER A 131 -4.35 -4.74 1.88
C SER A 131 -3.02 -4.71 1.19
N ASP A 132 -1.97 -5.13 1.89
CA ASP A 132 -0.76 -5.52 1.20
C ASP A 132 -0.99 -6.80 0.40
N ARG A 133 -0.70 -6.77 -0.90
CA ARG A 133 -0.57 -7.97 -1.76
C ARG A 133 -1.68 -9.02 -1.55
N PRO A 134 -2.97 -8.67 -1.73
CA PRO A 134 -4.09 -9.59 -1.53
C PRO A 134 -3.85 -10.96 -2.19
N MET A 135 -3.93 -12.01 -1.38
CA MET A 135 -3.83 -13.41 -1.81
C MET A 135 -2.51 -13.81 -2.48
N ILE A 136 -1.43 -13.04 -2.29
CA ILE A 136 -0.12 -13.33 -2.92
C ILE A 136 0.39 -14.74 -2.62
N ASN A 137 0.22 -15.20 -1.38
CA ASN A 137 0.63 -16.52 -0.91
C ASN A 137 -0.23 -17.66 -1.49
N GLN A 138 -1.36 -17.36 -2.14
CA GLN A 138 -2.20 -18.34 -2.84
C GLN A 138 -1.82 -18.51 -4.32
N GLY A 139 -0.94 -17.64 -4.82
CA GLY A 139 -0.50 -17.63 -6.20
C GLY A 139 -1.46 -16.92 -7.17
N ALA A 140 -0.92 -16.57 -8.33
CA ALA A 140 -1.59 -15.73 -9.32
C ALA A 140 -2.92 -16.31 -9.84
N SER A 141 -3.02 -17.63 -9.99
CA SER A 141 -4.26 -18.27 -10.46
C SER A 141 -5.40 -18.12 -9.45
N PHE A 142 -5.12 -18.28 -8.16
CA PHE A 142 -6.11 -18.09 -7.12
C PHE A 142 -6.56 -16.62 -7.07
N TYR A 143 -5.62 -15.69 -7.07
CA TYR A 143 -5.93 -14.26 -7.09
C TYR A 143 -6.84 -13.88 -8.27
N LYS A 144 -6.51 -14.33 -9.48
CA LYS A 144 -7.31 -14.08 -10.70
C LYS A 144 -8.72 -14.67 -10.64
N ALA A 145 -8.90 -15.78 -9.92
CA ALA A 145 -10.22 -16.40 -9.72
C ALA A 145 -11.07 -15.69 -8.66
N HIS A 146 -10.49 -14.81 -7.83
CA HIS A 146 -11.13 -14.20 -6.67
C HIS A 146 -11.09 -12.66 -6.68
N LEU A 147 -10.99 -12.03 -7.85
CA LEU A 147 -10.90 -10.57 -7.98
C LEU A 147 -12.13 -9.83 -7.41
N ASP A 148 -13.30 -10.48 -7.36
CA ASP A 148 -14.49 -9.89 -6.73
C ASP A 148 -14.33 -9.69 -5.22
N TRP A 149 -13.46 -10.46 -4.57
CA TRP A 149 -13.15 -10.26 -3.16
C TRP A 149 -12.54 -8.87 -2.92
N VAL A 150 -11.62 -8.45 -3.80
CA VAL A 150 -11.03 -7.09 -3.80
C VAL A 150 -12.11 -6.04 -4.04
N CYS A 151 -12.97 -6.24 -5.05
CA CYS A 151 -14.04 -5.28 -5.34
C CYS A 151 -15.09 -5.17 -4.22
N ASN A 152 -15.37 -6.26 -3.49
CA ASN A 152 -16.30 -6.27 -2.36
C ASN A 152 -15.74 -5.51 -1.16
N ALA A 153 -14.48 -5.74 -0.81
CA ALA A 153 -13.86 -5.01 0.28
C ALA A 153 -13.58 -3.53 -0.10
N ALA A 154 -13.28 -3.24 -1.37
CA ALA A 154 -13.28 -1.85 -1.89
C ALA A 154 -14.66 -1.18 -1.75
N ARG A 155 -15.75 -1.93 -1.94
CA ARG A 155 -17.13 -1.42 -1.72
C ARG A 155 -17.37 -1.06 -0.27
N GLN A 156 -16.82 -1.84 0.66
CA GLN A 156 -16.89 -1.52 2.08
C GLN A 156 -16.12 -0.24 2.41
N ILE A 157 -14.89 -0.08 1.90
CA ILE A 157 -14.11 1.14 2.08
C ILE A 157 -14.88 2.34 1.53
N ARG A 158 -15.32 2.28 0.27
CA ARG A 158 -16.06 3.39 -0.37
C ARG A 158 -17.39 3.68 0.32
N GLY A 159 -18.08 2.69 0.88
CA GLY A 159 -19.29 2.89 1.68
C GLY A 159 -19.04 3.61 3.00
N ASN A 160 -17.82 3.52 3.54
CA ASN A 160 -17.40 4.20 4.77
C ASN A 160 -16.78 5.58 4.51
N VAL A 161 -16.26 5.84 3.31
CA VAL A 161 -15.51 7.06 2.95
C VAL A 161 -16.28 7.90 1.94
N GLY A 162 -16.89 8.97 2.44
CA GLY A 162 -17.67 9.92 1.62
C GLY A 162 -16.81 10.84 0.76
N ASP A 163 -15.58 11.17 1.19
CA ASP A 163 -14.65 11.99 0.42
C ASP A 163 -14.12 11.23 -0.80
N ARG A 164 -14.31 11.81 -1.99
CA ARG A 164 -13.82 11.24 -3.26
C ARG A 164 -12.33 11.49 -3.49
N ASN A 165 -11.71 12.40 -2.74
CA ASN A 165 -10.27 12.62 -2.77
C ASN A 165 -9.50 11.63 -1.89
N GLN A 166 -10.18 10.93 -0.97
CA GLN A 166 -9.66 9.73 -0.33
C GLN A 166 -9.93 8.53 -1.25
N LEU A 167 -8.88 8.08 -1.93
CA LEU A 167 -8.96 7.07 -2.97
C LEU A 167 -8.99 5.64 -2.40
N VAL A 168 -9.57 4.71 -3.15
CA VAL A 168 -9.55 3.27 -2.84
C VAL A 168 -8.59 2.55 -3.81
N PHE A 169 -7.59 1.88 -3.24
CA PHE A 169 -6.53 1.18 -3.95
C PHE A 169 -6.72 -0.35 -3.88
N THR A 170 -6.19 -1.05 -4.88
CA THR A 170 -6.27 -2.53 -4.93
C THR A 170 -5.34 -3.24 -3.95
N GLY A 171 -4.28 -2.60 -3.45
CA GLY A 171 -3.26 -3.27 -2.63
C GLY A 171 -2.12 -3.96 -3.37
N GLY A 172 -2.19 -3.97 -4.70
CA GLY A 172 -1.16 -4.52 -5.58
C GLY A 172 -0.97 -6.04 -5.55
N HIS A 173 -0.25 -6.57 -6.52
CA HIS A 173 0.18 -7.96 -6.65
C HIS A 173 1.42 -7.99 -7.56
N SER A 174 2.09 -9.14 -7.71
CA SER A 174 3.28 -9.24 -8.57
C SER A 174 3.03 -8.83 -10.04
N ALA A 175 3.69 -7.76 -10.49
CA ALA A 175 3.79 -7.23 -11.85
C ALA A 175 2.44 -7.19 -12.59
N ALA A 176 2.38 -7.77 -13.80
CA ALA A 176 1.17 -7.82 -14.63
C ALA A 176 -0.03 -8.51 -13.95
N VAL A 177 0.17 -9.31 -12.89
CA VAL A 177 -0.93 -9.89 -12.12
C VAL A 177 -1.71 -8.80 -11.37
N SER A 178 -1.10 -7.69 -10.99
CA SER A 178 -1.81 -6.53 -10.43
C SER A 178 -2.90 -5.97 -11.33
N VAL A 179 -2.65 -5.99 -12.64
CA VAL A 179 -3.47 -5.30 -13.61
C VAL A 179 -4.49 -6.28 -14.19
N GLN A 180 -5.69 -6.29 -13.61
CA GLN A 180 -6.78 -7.17 -14.07
C GLN A 180 -7.94 -6.37 -14.68
N PRO A 181 -8.52 -6.81 -15.82
CA PRO A 181 -9.67 -6.15 -16.45
C PRO A 181 -10.84 -5.88 -15.50
N ARG A 182 -11.06 -6.79 -14.54
CA ARG A 182 -12.10 -6.67 -13.50
C ARG A 182 -12.03 -5.32 -12.76
N PHE A 183 -10.83 -4.84 -12.45
CA PHE A 183 -10.64 -3.60 -11.70
C PHE A 183 -10.94 -2.35 -12.51
N PHE A 184 -11.14 -2.45 -13.83
CA PHE A 184 -11.53 -1.33 -14.68
C PHE A 184 -13.04 -1.29 -14.95
N GLN A 185 -13.80 -2.27 -14.45
CA GLN A 185 -15.26 -2.25 -14.55
C GLN A 185 -15.87 -1.22 -13.57
N SER A 186 -17.03 -0.67 -13.95
CA SER A 186 -17.70 0.42 -13.23
C SER A 186 -18.30 -0.01 -11.89
N ASP A 187 -18.65 -1.28 -11.74
CA ASP A 187 -19.22 -1.85 -10.52
C ASP A 187 -18.15 -2.20 -9.47
N CYS A 188 -16.86 -2.20 -9.82
CA CYS A 188 -15.74 -2.35 -8.90
C CYS A 188 -15.29 -0.96 -8.41
N PRO A 189 -15.56 -0.57 -7.14
CA PRO A 189 -15.38 0.79 -6.64
C PRO A 189 -13.93 1.09 -6.21
N VAL A 190 -12.98 0.63 -7.02
CA VAL A 190 -11.56 0.97 -6.95
C VAL A 190 -11.31 2.22 -7.77
N ASP A 191 -10.53 3.16 -7.23
CA ASP A 191 -10.09 4.38 -7.90
C ASP A 191 -8.68 4.25 -8.50
N VAL A 192 -7.83 3.43 -7.87
CA VAL A 192 -6.43 3.21 -8.28
C VAL A 192 -6.10 1.72 -8.31
N VAL A 193 -5.57 1.24 -9.43
CA VAL A 193 -4.95 -0.09 -9.49
C VAL A 193 -3.48 0.03 -9.11
N ALA A 194 -3.16 -0.47 -7.92
CA ALA A 194 -1.80 -0.55 -7.39
C ALA A 194 -1.04 -1.70 -8.03
N ILE A 195 0.27 -1.52 -8.21
CA ILE A 195 1.18 -2.47 -8.86
C ILE A 195 2.39 -2.69 -7.95
N HIS A 196 2.73 -3.96 -7.72
CA HIS A 196 3.97 -4.35 -7.02
C HIS A 196 4.89 -5.05 -8.01
N ASP A 197 6.06 -4.50 -8.35
CA ASP A 197 6.92 -5.08 -9.36
C ASP A 197 8.41 -5.03 -8.98
N TYR A 198 8.95 -6.21 -8.67
CA TYR A 198 10.37 -6.47 -8.38
C TYR A 198 11.09 -7.14 -9.56
N THR A 199 10.47 -7.17 -10.75
CA THR A 199 10.95 -7.87 -11.95
C THR A 199 11.31 -6.93 -13.10
N ASP A 200 11.10 -5.63 -12.93
CA ASP A 200 11.40 -4.57 -13.91
C ASP A 200 10.62 -4.70 -15.24
N ALA A 201 9.52 -5.45 -15.22
CA ALA A 201 8.75 -5.87 -16.41
C ALA A 201 7.75 -4.82 -16.91
N TYR A 202 7.84 -3.58 -16.43
CA TYR A 202 6.92 -2.46 -16.71
C TYR A 202 6.51 -2.31 -18.17
N ASP A 203 7.48 -2.38 -19.11
CA ASP A 203 7.23 -2.20 -20.55
C ASP A 203 6.30 -3.26 -21.14
N SER A 204 6.17 -4.43 -20.50
CA SER A 204 5.33 -5.54 -20.99
C SER A 204 3.84 -5.34 -20.73
N TYR A 205 3.45 -4.50 -19.75
CA TYR A 205 2.05 -4.35 -19.35
C TYR A 205 1.58 -2.91 -19.16
N LEU A 206 2.44 -1.95 -18.81
CA LEU A 206 2.03 -0.57 -18.58
C LEU A 206 1.36 0.10 -19.79
N PRO A 207 1.77 -0.10 -21.06
CA PRO A 207 1.09 0.54 -22.20
C PRO A 207 -0.40 0.20 -22.27
N ALA A 208 -0.73 -1.08 -22.13
CA ALA A 208 -2.11 -1.56 -22.14
C ALA A 208 -2.85 -1.14 -20.85
N ALA A 209 -2.19 -1.24 -19.70
CA ALA A 209 -2.77 -0.85 -18.41
C ALA A 209 -3.16 0.63 -18.38
N VAL A 210 -2.29 1.53 -18.84
CA VAL A 210 -2.54 2.98 -18.88
C VAL A 210 -3.76 3.28 -19.75
N THR A 211 -3.84 2.63 -20.91
CA THR A 211 -4.98 2.79 -21.82
C THR A 211 -6.28 2.33 -21.14
N ALA A 212 -6.27 1.16 -20.49
CA ALA A 212 -7.44 0.64 -19.79
C ALA A 212 -7.88 1.54 -18.62
N ALA A 213 -6.94 2.01 -17.81
CA ALA A 213 -7.20 2.89 -16.68
C ALA A 213 -7.81 4.22 -17.13
N ARG A 214 -7.24 4.87 -18.16
CA ARG A 214 -7.79 6.11 -18.72
C ARG A 214 -9.21 5.94 -19.25
N ASN A 215 -9.46 4.87 -20.01
CA ASN A 215 -10.79 4.57 -20.54
C ASN A 215 -11.82 4.32 -19.43
N ALA A 216 -11.39 3.78 -18.30
CA ALA A 216 -12.24 3.54 -17.13
C ALA A 216 -12.35 4.74 -16.17
N GLY A 217 -11.63 5.84 -16.41
CA GLY A 217 -11.55 6.97 -15.47
C GLY A 217 -10.83 6.62 -14.16
N LYS A 218 -9.94 5.63 -14.18
CA LYS A 218 -9.17 5.14 -13.02
C LYS A 218 -7.68 5.50 -13.17
N ARG A 219 -6.91 5.27 -12.11
CA ARG A 219 -5.47 5.56 -12.06
C ARG A 219 -4.65 4.29 -11.88
N LEU A 220 -3.35 4.39 -12.15
CA LEU A 220 -2.35 3.40 -11.80
C LEU A 220 -1.27 4.02 -10.92
N ILE A 221 -0.68 3.20 -10.06
CA ILE A 221 0.52 3.52 -9.29
C ILE A 221 1.40 2.27 -9.22
N VAL A 222 2.72 2.43 -9.28
CA VAL A 222 3.65 1.39 -8.83
C VAL A 222 3.84 1.58 -7.34
N GLU A 223 2.99 0.93 -6.56
CA GLU A 223 2.90 1.11 -5.10
C GLU A 223 4.04 0.46 -4.35
N GLU A 224 4.73 -0.49 -4.98
CA GLU A 224 5.86 -1.18 -4.38
C GLU A 224 6.81 -1.69 -5.46
N TRP A 225 8.08 -1.38 -5.30
CA TRP A 225 9.17 -1.87 -6.14
C TRP A 225 10.48 -1.67 -5.39
N GLY A 226 11.51 -2.43 -5.76
CA GLY A 226 12.81 -2.33 -5.13
C GLY A 226 13.93 -2.73 -6.09
N SER A 227 15.15 -2.37 -5.75
CA SER A 227 16.34 -2.90 -6.43
C SER A 227 17.23 -3.56 -5.39
N LEU A 228 17.55 -4.84 -5.63
CA LEU A 228 18.36 -5.65 -4.71
C LEU A 228 19.71 -4.97 -4.42
N TYR A 229 20.12 -5.01 -3.16
CA TYR A 229 21.43 -4.55 -2.74
C TYR A 229 22.56 -5.31 -3.47
N GLY A 230 23.60 -4.57 -3.87
CA GLY A 230 24.72 -5.07 -4.66
C GLY A 230 25.15 -4.13 -5.79
N SER A 231 26.12 -4.57 -6.60
CA SER A 231 26.80 -3.74 -7.60
C SER A 231 25.90 -3.17 -8.71
N GLY A 232 24.74 -3.79 -8.95
CA GLY A 232 23.79 -3.34 -9.98
C GLY A 232 22.70 -2.38 -9.46
N ARG A 233 22.60 -2.16 -8.14
CA ARG A 233 21.44 -1.51 -7.53
C ARG A 233 21.13 -0.14 -8.11
N VAL A 234 22.14 0.73 -8.19
CA VAL A 234 22.00 2.11 -8.68
C VAL A 234 21.50 2.13 -10.12
N ALA A 235 22.08 1.29 -10.99
CA ALA A 235 21.68 1.19 -12.39
C ALA A 235 20.23 0.67 -12.52
N ASN A 236 19.85 -0.33 -11.72
CA ASN A 236 18.49 -0.87 -11.73
C ASN A 236 17.47 0.17 -11.25
N MET A 237 17.75 0.92 -10.17
CA MET A 237 16.89 2.01 -9.72
C MET A 237 16.67 3.06 -10.81
N GLN A 238 17.74 3.46 -11.49
CA GLN A 238 17.66 4.44 -12.57
C GLN A 238 16.85 3.93 -13.76
N ASP A 239 17.04 2.67 -14.17
CA ASP A 239 16.30 2.07 -15.28
C ASP A 239 14.80 1.91 -14.97
N ASN A 240 14.47 1.45 -13.75
CA ASN A 240 13.09 1.32 -13.29
C ASN A 240 12.36 2.66 -13.25
N VAL A 241 12.96 3.69 -12.66
CA VAL A 241 12.34 5.03 -12.64
C VAL A 241 12.23 5.61 -14.04
N LYS A 242 13.21 5.38 -14.92
CA LYS A 242 13.10 5.78 -16.33
C LYS A 242 11.91 5.11 -17.02
N LYS A 243 11.68 3.80 -16.81
CA LYS A 243 10.53 3.07 -17.36
C LYS A 243 9.20 3.60 -16.81
N MET A 244 9.08 3.81 -15.49
CA MET A 244 7.86 4.36 -14.89
C MET A 244 7.56 5.78 -15.39
N ASN A 245 8.60 6.64 -15.48
CA ASN A 245 8.49 8.00 -16.00
C ASN A 245 8.10 8.04 -17.48
N LYS A 246 8.60 7.12 -18.31
CA LYS A 246 8.18 6.98 -19.72
C LYS A 246 6.67 6.81 -19.86
N TYR A 247 6.01 6.18 -18.89
CA TYR A 247 4.56 5.99 -18.87
C TYR A 247 3.81 6.98 -17.98
N GLY A 248 4.50 7.95 -17.37
CA GLY A 248 3.92 8.93 -16.45
C GLY A 248 3.29 8.30 -15.19
N ILE A 249 3.83 7.17 -14.73
CA ILE A 249 3.29 6.43 -13.57
C ILE A 249 4.01 6.88 -12.30
N PRO A 250 3.28 7.35 -11.27
CA PRO A 250 3.88 7.62 -9.96
C PRO A 250 4.26 6.30 -9.27
N TRP A 251 5.17 6.39 -8.30
CA TRP A 251 5.68 5.22 -7.61
C TRP A 251 6.00 5.45 -6.14
N LEU A 252 6.01 4.37 -5.36
CA LEU A 252 6.48 4.32 -3.97
C LEU A 252 7.54 3.21 -3.87
N TYR A 253 8.69 3.53 -3.30
CA TYR A 253 9.83 2.61 -3.20
C TYR A 253 9.75 1.77 -1.93
N TRP A 254 10.01 0.46 -2.04
CA TRP A 254 10.14 -0.45 -0.91
C TRP A 254 11.60 -0.75 -0.62
N GLU A 255 12.12 -0.45 0.57
CA GLU A 255 11.52 0.47 1.55
C GLU A 255 12.55 1.46 2.07
N LEU A 256 12.09 2.50 2.76
CA LEU A 256 12.97 3.47 3.41
C LEU A 256 13.13 3.08 4.88
N ILE A 257 14.37 2.96 5.33
CA ILE A 257 14.70 2.76 6.74
C ILE A 257 15.54 3.92 7.26
N THR A 258 15.45 4.19 8.56
CA THR A 258 16.20 5.29 9.21
C THR A 258 17.40 4.80 10.02
N ASN A 259 17.47 3.50 10.31
CA ASN A 259 18.61 2.85 10.96
C ASN A 259 19.62 2.34 9.92
N GLN A 260 20.78 1.88 10.41
CA GLN A 260 21.73 1.18 9.55
C GLN A 260 21.07 -0.07 8.96
N ASP A 261 21.23 -0.23 7.65
CA ASP A 261 20.71 -1.37 6.91
C ASP A 261 21.41 -2.67 7.35
N PRO A 262 20.68 -3.68 7.85
CA PRO A 262 21.27 -4.95 8.22
C PRO A 262 21.57 -5.85 7.00
N HIS A 263 21.09 -5.50 5.80
CA HIS A 263 21.26 -6.26 4.57
C HIS A 263 20.75 -7.71 4.66
N GLU A 264 19.54 -7.90 5.19
CA GLU A 264 18.92 -9.21 5.41
C GLU A 264 18.03 -9.66 4.26
N GLY A 265 18.12 -10.93 3.87
CA GLY A 265 17.18 -11.54 2.91
C GLY A 265 17.23 -10.94 1.51
N GLU A 266 16.05 -10.75 0.90
CA GLU A 266 15.92 -9.93 -0.30
C GLU A 266 15.95 -8.45 0.11
N ASP A 267 17.16 -7.90 0.18
CA ASP A 267 17.40 -6.54 0.63
C ASP A 267 17.08 -5.53 -0.49
N TYR A 268 15.97 -4.82 -0.28
CA TYR A 268 15.54 -3.70 -1.11
C TYR A 268 15.60 -2.37 -0.34
N GLU A 269 15.98 -2.38 0.92
CA GLU A 269 15.99 -1.28 1.85
C GLU A 269 16.97 -0.16 1.45
N ILE A 270 16.51 1.09 1.49
CA ILE A 270 17.36 2.27 1.32
C ILE A 270 17.41 2.99 2.65
N GLN A 271 18.56 2.90 3.31
CA GLN A 271 18.86 3.73 4.47
C GLN A 271 18.84 5.21 4.09
N VAL A 272 17.99 5.99 4.74
CA VAL A 272 17.95 7.45 4.58
C VAL A 272 19.28 8.05 5.05
N GLY A 273 19.95 8.79 4.16
CA GLY A 273 21.30 9.32 4.40
C GLY A 273 22.44 8.31 4.17
N GLY A 274 22.12 7.06 3.81
CA GLY A 274 23.09 6.03 3.43
C GLY A 274 23.55 6.14 1.97
N GLU A 275 24.36 5.17 1.53
CA GLU A 275 25.06 5.17 0.24
C GLU A 275 24.14 5.40 -0.97
N ASN A 276 22.95 4.79 -0.98
CA ASN A 276 22.05 4.86 -2.14
C ASN A 276 20.95 5.93 -2.01
N TRP A 277 20.89 6.65 -0.88
CA TRP A 277 19.82 7.62 -0.61
C TRP A 277 19.79 8.78 -1.61
N ASP A 278 20.95 9.37 -1.92
CA ASP A 278 21.01 10.52 -2.83
C ASP A 278 20.58 10.15 -4.25
N THR A 279 20.80 8.90 -4.67
CA THR A 279 20.28 8.39 -5.94
C THR A 279 18.75 8.37 -5.92
N LEU A 280 18.14 7.70 -4.93
CA LEU A 280 16.69 7.59 -4.85
C LEU A 280 16.01 8.97 -4.69
N LYS A 281 16.62 9.86 -3.90
CA LYS A 281 16.21 11.25 -3.75
C LYS A 281 16.19 11.98 -5.09
N GLY A 282 17.28 11.91 -5.87
CA GLY A 282 17.37 12.54 -7.19
C GLY A 282 16.33 11.98 -8.18
N LEU A 283 16.09 10.67 -8.15
CA LEU A 283 15.07 10.02 -8.98
C LEU A 283 13.64 10.45 -8.63
N SER A 284 13.34 10.64 -7.34
CA SER A 284 12.04 11.16 -6.90
C SER A 284 11.83 12.61 -7.36
N GLN A 285 12.86 13.46 -7.22
CA GLN A 285 12.84 14.84 -7.70
C GLN A 285 12.67 14.90 -9.23
N GLN A 286 13.39 14.07 -9.98
CA GLN A 286 13.22 13.95 -11.44
C GLN A 286 11.78 13.57 -11.81
N THR A 287 11.23 12.55 -11.14
CA THR A 287 9.86 12.08 -11.38
C THR A 287 8.84 13.20 -11.17
N SER A 288 9.04 14.06 -10.17
CA SER A 288 8.13 15.18 -9.91
C SER A 288 8.06 16.24 -11.03
N GLY A 289 9.05 16.25 -11.94
CA GLY A 289 9.05 17.10 -13.13
C GLY A 289 8.46 16.44 -14.38
N VAL A 290 8.03 15.17 -14.30
CA VAL A 290 7.46 14.41 -15.42
C VAL A 290 5.95 14.62 -15.49
N ALA A 291 5.43 14.78 -16.70
CA ALA A 291 3.98 14.83 -16.93
C ALA A 291 3.34 13.48 -16.56
N GLY A 292 2.51 13.48 -15.52
CA GLY A 292 1.80 12.28 -15.07
C GLY A 292 0.74 11.81 -16.05
N ALA A 293 0.50 10.50 -16.10
CA ALA A 293 -0.55 9.91 -16.94
C ALA A 293 -1.96 10.12 -16.40
N PHE A 294 -2.07 10.50 -15.12
CA PHE A 294 -3.29 10.68 -14.36
C PHE A 294 -3.20 11.93 -13.49
N ASP A 295 -4.34 12.55 -13.20
CA ASP A 295 -4.42 13.70 -12.31
C ASP A 295 -4.54 13.28 -10.84
N TRP A 296 -3.62 13.77 -10.01
CA TRP A 296 -3.54 13.52 -8.57
C TRP A 296 -3.78 14.78 -7.73
N SER A 297 -4.13 15.92 -8.35
CA SER A 297 -4.22 17.22 -7.69
C SER A 297 -5.20 17.25 -6.52
N GLY A 298 -6.41 16.70 -6.69
CA GLY A 298 -7.39 16.58 -5.60
C GLY A 298 -6.88 15.71 -4.44
N PRO A 299 -6.53 14.44 -4.68
CA PRO A 299 -6.00 13.55 -3.64
C PRO A 299 -4.71 14.02 -2.95
N LEU A 300 -3.88 14.82 -3.63
CA LEU A 300 -2.64 15.39 -3.06
C LEU A 300 -2.80 16.79 -2.49
N ALA A 301 -3.99 17.38 -2.52
CA ALA A 301 -4.26 18.64 -1.85
C ALA A 301 -4.07 18.49 -0.33
N LEU A 302 -3.47 19.52 0.28
CA LEU A 302 -3.24 19.68 1.72
C LEU A 302 -4.25 20.71 2.28
#